data_AF-A0A4U0UZM8-F1
#
_entry.id   AF-A0A4U0UZM8-F1
#
_cell.length_a   1.000
_cell.length_b   1.000
_cell.length_c   1.000
_cell.angle_alpha   90.00
_cell.angle_beta   90.00
_cell.angle_gamma   90.00
#
_symmetry.space_group_name_H-M   'P 1'
#
loop_
_entity.id
_entity.type
_entity.pdbx_description
1 polymer ?
#
loop_
_entity_poly.entity_id
_entity_poly.type
_entity_poly.pdbx_seq_one_letter_code
_entity_poly.pdbx_strand_id
1 'polypeptide(L)'
;MRRVDNIVSVLDTALKRQAATSATTARSSSAESSPPSASSPSPATAPLKPSHPGLLTSISTSTTTHATAPNARTGSSRTPPLPSSQQTPRASDTIKLIERWKAEMPTEAEMLPRDKYSMFDRKARGYRKGVHKLPKWTRVSQRLNPPGF
;
A
#
# COMPACT_ATOMS: atom_id res chain seq x y z
N MET A 1 1.02 -8.92 -6.62
CA MET A 1 1.84 -7.75 -6.23
C MET A 1 1.09 -6.79 -5.34
N ARG A 2 1.64 -6.53 -4.15
CA ARG A 2 1.11 -5.50 -3.26
C ARG A 2 1.49 -4.12 -3.80
N ARG A 3 0.72 -3.08 -3.47
CA ARG A 3 0.92 -1.73 -4.03
C ARG A 3 2.33 -1.20 -3.83
N VAL A 4 2.96 -1.52 -2.71
CA VAL A 4 4.34 -1.11 -2.40
C VAL A 4 5.36 -1.81 -3.32
N ASP A 5 5.15 -3.08 -3.70
CA ASP A 5 6.00 -3.76 -4.70
C ASP A 5 5.96 -3.05 -6.04
N ASN A 6 4.76 -2.64 -6.47
CA ASN A 6 4.58 -1.94 -7.73
C ASN A 6 5.34 -0.61 -7.74
N ILE A 7 5.26 0.14 -6.63
CA ILE A 7 5.94 1.44 -6.51
C ILE A 7 7.46 1.23 -6.55
N VAL A 8 8.00 0.28 -5.77
CA VAL A 8 9.45 0.01 -5.73
C VAL A 8 9.95 -0.52 -7.07
N SER A 9 9.21 -1.41 -7.73
CA SER A 9 9.55 -1.91 -9.07
C SER A 9 9.52 -0.80 -10.13
N VAL A 10 8.52 0.09 -10.10
CA VAL A 10 8.46 1.25 -11.01
C VAL A 10 9.65 2.18 -10.78
N LEU A 11 10.02 2.43 -9.53
CA LEU A 11 11.19 3.26 -9.20
C LEU A 11 12.50 2.61 -9.65
N ASP A 12 12.73 1.33 -9.37
CA ASP A 12 13.91 0.60 -9.83
C ASP A 12 14.01 0.59 -11.36
N THR A 13 12.90 0.32 -12.06
CA THR A 13 12.88 0.31 -13.53
C THR A 13 13.08 1.70 -14.11
N ALA A 14 12.54 2.76 -13.47
CA ALA A 14 12.79 4.14 -13.87
C ALA A 14 14.27 4.53 -13.68
N LEU A 15 14.87 4.17 -12.54
CA LEU A 15 16.28 4.44 -12.26
C LEU A 15 17.20 3.73 -13.24
N LYS A 16 16.91 2.45 -13.55
CA LYS A 16 17.66 1.67 -14.53
C LYS A 16 17.55 2.25 -15.94
N ARG A 17 16.36 2.77 -16.31
CA ARG A 17 16.16 3.49 -17.58
C ARG A 17 16.94 4.80 -17.62
N GLN A 18 16.95 5.59 -16.54
CA GLN A 18 17.73 6.83 -16.46
C GLN A 18 19.23 6.58 -16.64
N ALA A 19 19.78 5.55 -15.99
CA ALA A 19 21.18 5.17 -16.16
C ALA A 19 21.50 4.77 -17.61
N ALA A 20 20.60 4.03 -18.27
CA ALA A 20 20.74 3.67 -19.67
C ALA A 20 20.66 4.89 -20.61
N THR A 21 19.71 5.82 -20.40
CA THR A 21 19.61 7.05 -21.21
C THR A 21 20.84 7.94 -21.05
N SER A 22 21.39 8.08 -19.85
CA SER A 22 22.62 8.85 -19.61
C SER A 22 23.84 8.20 -20.30
N ALA A 23 23.90 6.87 -20.34
CA ALA A 23 24.95 6.15 -21.07
C ALA A 23 24.80 6.27 -22.61
N THR A 24 23.57 6.37 -23.12
CA THR A 24 23.31 6.59 -24.56
C THR A 24 23.61 8.03 -25.00
N THR A 25 23.30 9.04 -24.17
CA THR A 25 23.64 10.46 -24.45
C THR A 25 25.16 10.68 -24.50
N ALA A 26 25.95 9.94 -23.71
CA ALA A 26 27.41 9.97 -23.82
C ALA A 26 27.96 9.32 -25.12
N ARG A 27 27.14 8.56 -25.85
CA ARG A 27 27.51 7.88 -27.11
C ARG A 27 26.94 8.52 -28.37
N SER A 28 26.09 9.54 -28.26
CA SER A 28 25.37 10.15 -29.39
C SER A 28 25.89 11.55 -29.72
N SER A 29 27.21 11.66 -29.91
CA SER A 29 27.81 12.71 -30.75
C SER A 29 27.98 12.26 -32.21
N SER A 30 27.34 11.17 -32.63
CA SER A 30 27.29 10.75 -34.03
C SER A 30 26.09 9.85 -34.32
N ALA A 31 25.48 10.06 -35.49
CA ALA A 31 24.46 9.24 -36.16
C ALA A 31 22.97 9.52 -35.84
N GLU A 32 22.46 10.54 -36.52
CA GLU A 32 21.33 10.48 -37.48
C GLU A 32 20.75 9.08 -37.80
N SER A 33 19.44 8.87 -37.59
CA SER A 33 18.46 8.39 -38.61
C SER A 33 17.11 7.92 -38.02
N SER A 34 16.07 8.59 -38.50
CA SER A 34 14.65 8.28 -38.78
C SER A 34 13.83 7.16 -38.09
N PRO A 35 12.49 7.37 -37.92
CA PRO A 35 11.57 6.49 -37.20
C PRO A 35 10.78 5.51 -38.10
N PRO A 36 10.11 4.50 -37.52
CA PRO A 36 8.92 3.95 -38.16
C PRO A 36 7.66 3.96 -37.25
N SER A 37 6.66 4.67 -37.78
CA SER A 37 5.30 4.22 -38.08
C SER A 37 4.41 3.57 -37.01
N ALA A 38 3.26 4.22 -36.84
CA ALA A 38 2.07 3.84 -36.08
C ALA A 38 1.37 2.57 -36.59
N SER A 39 0.68 1.86 -35.70
CA SER A 39 -0.61 1.21 -35.99
C SER A 39 -1.37 0.86 -34.70
N SER A 40 -2.55 1.47 -34.55
CA SER A 40 -3.63 1.04 -33.66
C SER A 40 -4.36 -0.18 -34.27
N PRO A 41 -5.02 -1.03 -33.48
CA PRO A 41 -6.49 -0.94 -33.40
C PRO A 41 -7.12 -1.26 -32.03
N SER A 42 -8.25 -0.61 -31.74
CA SER A 42 -9.28 -0.97 -30.73
C SER A 42 -10.47 -1.67 -31.44
N PRO A 43 -11.63 -2.02 -30.81
CA PRO A 43 -12.00 -2.33 -29.41
C PRO A 43 -12.84 -3.65 -29.29
N ALA A 44 -13.38 -3.88 -28.09
CA ALA A 44 -14.61 -4.66 -27.77
C ALA A 44 -14.45 -6.14 -27.36
N THR A 45 -14.71 -6.43 -26.09
CA THR A 45 -15.58 -7.54 -25.63
C THR A 45 -16.07 -7.21 -24.21
N ALA A 46 -17.37 -7.40 -24.00
CA ALA A 46 -18.17 -6.94 -22.87
C ALA A 46 -17.88 -7.66 -21.53
N PRO A 47 -18.08 -6.99 -20.37
CA PRO A 47 -18.26 -7.69 -19.10
C PRO A 47 -19.75 -7.97 -18.81
N LEU A 48 -20.06 -9.25 -18.61
CA LEU A 48 -21.34 -9.77 -18.14
C LEU A 48 -21.59 -9.38 -16.67
N LYS A 49 -22.84 -8.99 -16.37
CA LYS A 49 -23.39 -8.71 -15.04
C LYS A 49 -23.33 -9.95 -14.12
N PRO A 50 -22.96 -9.81 -12.84
CA PRO A 50 -23.44 -10.71 -11.80
C PRO A 50 -24.75 -10.18 -11.19
N SER A 51 -25.77 -11.03 -11.27
CA SER A 51 -27.06 -10.94 -10.59
C SER A 51 -26.89 -11.11 -9.08
N HIS A 52 -27.46 -10.20 -8.28
CA HIS A 52 -27.62 -10.35 -6.83
C HIS A 52 -28.93 -11.09 -6.55
N PRO A 53 -28.95 -12.04 -5.60
CA PRO A 53 -29.80 -11.81 -4.43
C PRO A 53 -29.25 -12.41 -3.12
N GLY A 54 -29.33 -11.67 -2.02
CA GLY A 54 -29.09 -12.23 -0.69
C GLY A 54 -28.67 -11.24 0.38
N LEU A 55 -29.42 -10.16 0.56
CA LEU A 55 -29.33 -9.33 1.76
C LEU A 55 -30.21 -9.96 2.85
N LEU A 56 -29.60 -10.59 3.85
CA LEU A 56 -30.22 -10.77 5.16
C LEU A 56 -29.18 -10.38 6.21
N THR A 57 -29.24 -9.12 6.64
CA THR A 57 -28.54 -8.64 7.83
C THR A 57 -29.59 -8.38 8.89
N SER A 58 -29.91 -9.40 9.69
CA SER A 58 -30.72 -9.25 10.90
C SER A 58 -29.82 -8.78 12.05
N ILE A 59 -29.68 -7.45 12.19
CA ILE A 59 -29.15 -6.86 13.42
C ILE A 59 -30.36 -6.40 14.23
N SER A 60 -30.69 -7.17 15.25
CA SER A 60 -31.68 -6.78 16.26
C SER A 60 -31.18 -5.55 17.03
N THR A 61 -31.90 -4.44 16.94
CA THR A 61 -31.70 -3.27 17.80
C THR A 61 -32.43 -3.48 19.12
N SER A 62 -31.76 -4.06 20.10
CA SER A 62 -32.20 -3.96 21.49
C SER A 62 -31.72 -2.63 22.07
N THR A 63 -32.70 -1.78 22.34
CA THR A 63 -32.66 -0.59 23.18
C THR A 63 -32.01 -0.85 24.53
N THR A 64 -30.97 -0.08 24.87
CA THR A 64 -30.65 0.23 26.27
C THR A 64 -30.29 1.70 26.36
N THR A 65 -31.19 2.45 26.98
CA THR A 65 -31.01 3.82 27.46
C THR A 65 -30.02 3.81 28.61
N HIS A 66 -28.84 4.41 28.43
CA HIS A 66 -28.00 4.84 29.54
C HIS A 66 -27.94 6.36 29.54
N ALA A 67 -28.40 6.90 30.66
CA ALA A 67 -28.66 8.30 30.90
C ALA A 67 -27.42 9.19 30.70
N THR A 68 -27.68 10.36 30.12
CA THR A 68 -26.83 11.55 30.16
C THR A 68 -26.58 11.97 31.61
N ALA A 69 -25.32 12.05 32.02
CA ALA A 69 -24.88 12.84 33.15
C ALA A 69 -24.01 13.99 32.62
N PRO A 70 -24.33 15.26 32.90
CA PRO A 70 -23.43 16.37 32.64
C PRO A 70 -22.63 16.68 33.93
N ASN A 71 -21.30 16.80 33.86
CA ASN A 71 -20.67 17.88 34.61
C ASN A 71 -19.23 18.22 34.21
N ALA A 72 -18.99 19.54 34.30
CA ALA A 72 -17.77 20.21 34.71
C ALA A 72 -16.53 20.12 33.81
N ARG A 73 -16.51 21.03 32.83
CA ARG A 73 -15.47 22.05 32.65
C ARG A 73 -14.42 22.12 33.79
N THR A 74 -13.19 21.76 33.46
CA THR A 74 -11.99 22.42 33.99
C THR A 74 -11.15 22.83 32.79
N GLY A 75 -11.15 24.13 32.48
CA GLY A 75 -10.38 24.70 31.40
C GLY A 75 -8.89 24.63 31.72
N SER A 76 -8.16 23.73 31.06
CA SER A 76 -6.72 23.88 30.89
C SER A 76 -6.52 24.55 29.54
N SER A 77 -6.27 25.86 29.57
CA SER A 77 -5.81 26.63 28.41
C SER A 77 -4.41 26.16 28.02
N ARG A 78 -4.33 25.01 27.35
CA ARG A 78 -3.14 24.65 26.57
C ARG A 78 -3.32 25.30 25.22
N THR A 79 -2.64 26.43 25.03
CA THR A 79 -2.35 26.96 23.70
C THR A 79 -1.90 25.80 22.81
N PRO A 80 -2.58 25.56 21.67
CA PRO A 80 -2.08 24.58 20.72
C PRO A 80 -0.72 25.10 20.22
N PRO A 81 0.38 24.35 20.39
CA PRO A 81 1.63 24.73 19.77
C PRO A 81 1.41 24.76 18.26
N LEU A 82 1.84 25.86 17.63
CA LEU A 82 1.91 26.00 16.19
C LEU A 82 2.50 24.71 15.59
N PRO A 83 1.98 24.21 14.45
CA PRO A 83 2.54 23.02 13.81
C PRO A 83 4.00 23.32 13.43
N SER A 84 4.91 22.74 14.20
CA SER A 84 6.34 22.73 13.92
C SER A 84 6.54 22.08 12.56
N SER A 85 7.01 22.90 11.61
CA SER A 85 7.75 22.55 10.40
C SER A 85 7.46 21.14 9.85
N GLN A 86 6.63 21.06 8.81
CA GLN A 86 6.64 19.89 7.93
C GLN A 86 8.08 19.73 7.39
N GLN A 87 8.87 18.86 8.02
CA GLN A 87 10.16 18.45 7.49
C GLN A 87 9.85 17.55 6.30
N THR A 88 9.82 18.15 5.10
CA THR A 88 9.80 17.38 3.86
C THR A 88 11.08 16.56 3.80
N PRO A 89 11.02 15.23 3.58
CA PRO A 89 12.23 14.42 3.47
C PRO A 89 13.12 15.03 2.38
N ARG A 90 14.40 15.26 2.70
CA ARG A 90 15.36 15.65 1.67
C ARG A 90 15.45 14.49 0.68
N ALA A 91 15.66 14.78 -0.61
CA ALA A 91 15.69 13.74 -1.66
C ALA A 91 16.63 12.56 -1.33
N SER A 92 17.69 12.78 -0.54
CA SER A 92 18.60 11.76 -0.03
C SER A 92 17.97 10.76 0.97
N ASP A 93 16.95 11.17 1.72
CA ASP A 93 16.34 10.37 2.79
C ASP A 93 15.33 9.36 2.23
N THR A 94 14.71 9.68 1.09
CA THR A 94 13.76 8.80 0.41
C THR A 94 14.42 7.51 -0.09
N ILE A 95 15.66 7.60 -0.57
CA ILE A 95 16.41 6.44 -1.09
C ILE A 95 16.75 5.46 0.04
N LYS A 96 17.24 5.98 1.18
CA LYS A 96 17.58 5.17 2.36
C LYS A 96 16.38 4.39 2.91
N LEU A 97 15.19 5.00 2.88
CA LEU A 97 13.96 4.33 3.30
C LEU A 97 13.59 3.16 2.37
N ILE A 98 13.78 3.33 1.06
CA ILE A 98 13.51 2.27 0.07
C ILE A 98 14.52 1.13 0.24
N GLU A 99 15.81 1.45 0.41
CA GLU A 99 16.86 0.45 0.65
C GLU A 99 16.60 -0.37 1.91
N ARG A 100 16.27 0.31 3.03
CA ARG A 100 15.87 -0.36 4.28
C ARG A 100 14.67 -1.26 4.06
N TRP A 101 13.66 -0.77 3.36
CA TRP A 101 12.46 -1.55 3.06
C TRP A 101 12.79 -2.80 2.24
N LYS A 102 13.63 -2.70 1.22
CA LYS A 102 14.05 -3.86 0.39
C LYS A 102 14.84 -4.89 1.20
N ALA A 103 15.61 -4.45 2.19
CA ALA A 103 16.36 -5.35 3.06
C ALA A 103 15.47 -6.06 4.10
N GLU A 104 14.45 -5.38 4.62
CA GLU A 104 13.61 -5.89 5.72
C GLU A 104 12.35 -6.64 5.22
N MET A 105 11.80 -6.24 4.07
CA MET A 105 10.52 -6.76 3.57
C MET A 105 10.73 -7.86 2.53
N PRO A 106 10.31 -9.11 2.82
CA PRO A 106 10.47 -10.21 1.88
C PRO A 106 9.63 -9.99 0.62
N THR A 107 10.11 -10.54 -0.50
CA THR A 107 9.37 -10.50 -1.77
C THR A 107 8.19 -11.48 -1.74
N GLU A 108 7.20 -11.27 -2.61
CA GLU A 108 6.03 -12.17 -2.69
C GLU A 108 6.42 -13.62 -3.06
N ALA A 109 7.55 -13.81 -3.75
CA ALA A 109 8.07 -15.12 -4.12
C ALA A 109 8.70 -15.85 -2.91
N GLU A 110 9.40 -15.13 -2.06
CA GLU A 110 10.06 -15.66 -0.85
C GLU A 110 9.06 -15.96 0.28
N MET A 111 7.93 -15.25 0.32
CA MET A 111 6.92 -15.43 1.37
C MET A 111 6.27 -16.81 1.31
N LEU A 112 6.11 -17.46 2.47
CA LEU A 112 5.31 -18.68 2.58
C LEU A 112 3.85 -18.42 2.18
N PRO A 113 3.16 -19.37 1.50
CA PRO A 113 1.74 -19.21 1.15
C PRO A 113 0.86 -18.84 2.34
N ARG A 114 1.19 -19.38 3.53
CA ARG A 114 0.48 -19.08 4.78
C ARG A 114 0.57 -17.60 5.16
N ASP A 115 1.74 -16.97 5.04
CA ASP A 115 1.93 -15.56 5.38
C ASP A 115 1.41 -14.59 4.30
N LYS A 116 1.17 -15.08 3.07
CA LYS A 116 0.52 -14.27 2.02
C LYS A 116 -0.93 -13.96 2.37
N TYR A 117 -1.65 -14.94 2.90
CA TYR A 117 -3.10 -14.89 3.09
C TYR A 117 -3.52 -14.80 4.56
N SER A 118 -2.62 -15.05 5.51
CA SER A 118 -2.86 -14.92 6.94
C SER A 118 -1.81 -14.03 7.63
N MET A 119 -2.20 -13.44 8.74
CA MET A 119 -1.33 -12.63 9.59
C MET A 119 -1.53 -12.98 11.05
N PHE A 120 -0.56 -12.57 11.86
CA PHE A 120 -0.63 -12.76 13.30
C PHE A 120 -1.75 -11.93 13.93
N ASP A 121 -2.61 -12.58 14.72
CA ASP A 121 -3.59 -11.92 15.58
C ASP A 121 -3.55 -12.58 16.96
N ARG A 122 -3.07 -11.84 17.96
CA ARG A 122 -2.92 -12.30 19.35
C ARG A 122 -4.21 -12.85 19.95
N LYS A 123 -5.38 -12.36 19.51
CA LYS A 123 -6.68 -12.73 20.07
C LYS A 123 -7.36 -13.89 19.34
N ALA A 124 -6.86 -14.27 18.16
CA ALA A 124 -7.44 -15.34 17.38
C ALA A 124 -6.98 -16.71 17.91
N ARG A 125 -7.88 -17.70 17.88
CA ARG A 125 -7.52 -19.09 18.19
C ARG A 125 -6.49 -19.58 17.17
N GLY A 126 -5.30 -19.97 17.64
CA GLY A 126 -4.19 -20.35 16.75
C GLY A 126 -3.43 -19.16 16.16
N TYR A 127 -3.57 -17.97 16.75
CA TYR A 127 -2.74 -16.78 16.50
C TYR A 127 -2.77 -16.23 15.08
N ARG A 128 -3.78 -16.60 14.28
CA ARG A 128 -3.83 -16.30 12.85
C ARG A 128 -5.19 -15.74 12.46
N LYS A 129 -5.18 -14.72 11.61
CA LYS A 129 -6.37 -14.16 10.97
C LYS A 129 -6.12 -13.96 9.48
N GLY A 130 -7.16 -14.12 8.66
CA GLY A 130 -7.07 -13.83 7.23
C GLY A 130 -6.79 -12.35 6.98
N VAL A 131 -5.86 -12.06 6.06
CA VAL A 131 -5.44 -10.67 5.73
C VAL A 131 -6.63 -9.84 5.24
N HIS A 132 -7.62 -10.45 4.58
CA HIS A 132 -8.83 -9.78 4.11
C HIS A 132 -9.73 -9.19 5.23
N LYS A 133 -9.46 -9.55 6.49
CA LYS A 133 -10.12 -8.94 7.66
C LYS A 133 -9.48 -7.63 8.10
N LEU A 134 -8.37 -7.20 7.49
CA LEU A 134 -7.76 -5.91 7.80
C LEU A 134 -8.51 -4.74 7.17
N PRO A 135 -8.72 -3.66 7.93
CA PRO A 135 -9.15 -2.40 7.34
C PRO A 135 -8.18 -2.00 6.24
N LYS A 136 -8.72 -1.76 5.04
CA LYS A 136 -7.92 -1.39 3.86
C LYS A 136 -6.82 -2.41 3.51
N TRP A 137 -7.08 -3.71 3.71
CA TRP A 137 -6.13 -4.78 3.40
C TRP A 137 -5.58 -4.78 1.97
N THR A 138 -6.33 -4.23 1.00
CA THR A 138 -5.87 -4.08 -0.40
C THR A 138 -4.84 -2.97 -0.58
N ARG A 139 -4.70 -2.06 0.38
CA ARG A 139 -3.82 -0.89 0.32
C ARG A 139 -2.63 -1.01 1.29
N VAL A 140 -2.82 -1.67 2.43
CA VAL A 140 -1.80 -1.86 3.47
C VAL A 140 -0.96 -3.10 3.17
N SER A 141 0.37 -3.01 3.31
CA SER A 141 1.29 -4.14 3.11
C SER A 141 1.79 -4.72 4.44
N GLN A 142 1.21 -5.85 4.88
CA GLN A 142 1.65 -6.57 6.08
C GLN A 142 2.39 -7.86 5.70
N ARG A 143 3.73 -7.88 5.74
CA ARG A 143 4.56 -9.02 5.28
C ARG A 143 5.24 -9.80 6.37
N LEU A 144 5.62 -9.13 7.45
CA LEU A 144 6.29 -9.75 8.57
C LEU A 144 5.26 -10.21 9.59
N ASN A 145 5.37 -11.48 9.95
CA ASN A 145 4.70 -12.09 11.08
C ASN A 145 5.78 -12.42 12.14
N PRO A 146 5.47 -12.29 13.43
CA PRO A 146 6.42 -12.64 14.49
C PRO A 146 6.80 -14.13 14.38
N PRO A 147 8.08 -14.48 14.54
CA PRO A 147 8.55 -15.86 14.44
C PRO A 147 7.92 -16.73 15.54
N GLY A 148 7.55 -17.96 15.20
CA GLY A 148 6.95 -18.92 16.13
C GLY A 148 5.43 -18.87 16.24
N PHE A 149 4.74 -18.03 15.45
CA PHE A 149 3.28 -17.91 15.40
C PHE A 149 2.70 -18.12 13.99
#